data_AF-A0A382MLG1-F1
#
_entry.id   AF-A0A382MLG1-F1
#
_cell.length_a   1.000
_cell.length_b   1.000
_cell.length_c   1.000
_cell.angle_alpha   90.00
_cell.angle_beta   90.00
_cell.angle_gamma   90.00
#
_symmetry.space_group_name_H-M   'P 1'
#
loop_
_entity.id
_entity.type
_entity.pdbx_description
1 polymer ?
#
loop_
_entity_poly.entity_id
_entity_poly.type
_entity_poly.pdbx_seq_one_letter_code
_entity_poly.pdbx_strand_id
1 'polypeptide(L)' 'MKNFDSIEEALNVDTEVVETDIKPRKNQLEKTDKNDSDKDYEYSRAQLYSLVEKGQEAVNGILELAQESDSARAY' A
#
# COMPACT_ATOMS: atom_id res chain seq x y z
N MET A 1 -15.44 5.04 48.63
CA MET A 1 -16.51 5.32 47.66
C MET A 1 -16.21 4.48 46.43
N LYS A 2 -17.14 3.64 46.00
CA LYS A 2 -16.98 2.96 44.72
C LYS A 2 -17.10 4.05 43.64
N ASN A 3 -16.37 3.92 42.54
CA ASN A 3 -16.22 5.01 41.58
C ASN A 3 -17.51 5.41 40.84
N PHE A 4 -18.62 4.69 41.03
CA PHE A 4 -19.87 4.86 40.27
C PHE A 4 -21.12 5.03 41.14
N ASP A 5 -20.97 5.12 42.47
CA ASP A 5 -22.10 5.21 43.43
C ASP A 5 -23.09 6.35 43.07
N SER A 6 -22.58 7.53 42.67
CA SER A 6 -23.41 8.68 42.30
C SER A 6 -24.23 8.47 41.02
N ILE A 7 -23.76 7.62 40.11
CA ILE A 7 -24.44 7.32 38.85
C ILE A 7 -25.54 6.27 39.09
N GLU A 8 -25.25 5.26 39.90
CA GLU A 8 -26.21 4.25 40.36
C GLU A 8 -27.43 4.90 41.02
N GLU A 9 -27.19 5.84 41.93
CA GLU A 9 -28.26 6.58 42.61
C GLU A 9 -29.05 7.48 41.66
N ALA A 10 -28.37 8.20 40.76
CA ALA A 10 -29.04 9.08 39.80
C ALA A 10 -29.92 8.32 38.79
N LEU A 11 -29.53 7.09 38.44
CA LEU A 11 -30.25 6.25 37.50
C LEU A 11 -31.18 5.23 38.17
N ASN A 12 -31.17 5.15 39.51
CA ASN A 12 -31.91 4.18 40.31
C ASN A 12 -31.70 2.74 39.82
N VAL A 13 -30.43 2.37 39.65
CA VAL A 13 -30.00 1.03 39.22
C VAL A 13 -28.87 0.53 40.11
N ASP A 14 -28.91 -0.75 40.44
CA ASP A 14 -27.79 -1.45 41.09
C ASP A 14 -26.86 -2.03 40.03
N THR A 15 -25.55 -1.77 40.12
CA THR A 15 -24.57 -2.38 39.22
C THR A 15 -23.57 -3.26 39.97
N GLU A 16 -23.23 -4.40 39.36
CA GLU A 16 -22.19 -5.30 39.86
C GLU A 16 -21.06 -5.33 38.83
N VAL A 17 -19.83 -5.07 39.28
CA VAL A 17 -18.66 -5.18 38.41
C VAL A 17 -18.37 -6.66 38.21
N VAL A 18 -18.79 -7.18 37.06
CA VAL A 18 -18.46 -8.54 36.64
C VAL A 18 -17.02 -8.56 36.14
N GLU A 19 -16.15 -9.30 36.84
CA GLU A 19 -14.82 -9.61 36.33
C GLU A 19 -14.95 -10.50 35.10
N THR A 20 -14.83 -9.89 33.92
CA THR A 20 -14.81 -10.60 32.66
C THR A 20 -13.38 -11.01 32.32
N ASP A 21 -13.19 -12.30 32.03
CA ASP A 21 -11.92 -12.88 31.61
C ASP A 21 -11.61 -12.52 30.13
N ILE A 22 -11.59 -11.22 29.80
CA ILE A 22 -11.35 -10.73 28.45
C ILE A 22 -9.85 -10.84 28.19
N LYS A 23 -9.45 -11.97 27.60
CA LYS A 23 -8.10 -12.09 27.06
C LYS A 23 -7.88 -10.99 26.02
N PRO A 24 -6.79 -10.21 26.09
CA PRO A 24 -6.48 -9.25 25.05
C PRO A 24 -6.40 -10.01 23.72
N ARG A 25 -7.19 -9.59 22.73
CA ARG A 25 -7.08 -10.14 21.37
C ARG A 25 -5.64 -9.90 20.92
N LYS A 26 -4.88 -10.97 20.66
CA LYS A 26 -3.61 -10.84 19.94
C LYS A 26 -3.91 -10.07 18.66
N ASN A 27 -3.14 -9.02 18.38
CA ASN A 27 -3.17 -8.34 17.09
C ASN A 27 -3.06 -9.40 16.00
N GLN A 28 -4.15 -9.61 15.26
CA GLN A 28 -4.25 -10.58 14.17
C GLN A 28 -3.69 -10.03 12.86
N LEU A 29 -3.14 -8.83 12.88
CA LEU A 29 -2.44 -8.28 11.73
C LEU A 29 -1.15 -9.08 11.55
N GLU A 30 -1.20 -10.03 10.63
CA GLU A 30 0.00 -10.65 10.10
C GLU A 30 0.91 -9.54 9.62
N LYS A 31 2.17 -9.57 10.05
CA LYS A 31 3.18 -8.68 9.48
C LYS A 31 3.23 -9.01 8.00
N THR A 32 3.00 -8.00 7.16
CA THR A 32 3.25 -8.07 5.72
C THR A 32 4.64 -8.68 5.50
N ASP A 33 4.78 -9.48 4.45
CA ASP A 33 6.02 -10.19 4.17
C ASP A 33 7.17 -9.16 4.16
N LYS A 34 8.22 -9.42 4.94
CA LYS A 34 9.26 -8.40 5.22
C LYS A 34 9.98 -7.92 3.95
N ASN A 35 9.80 -8.64 2.85
CA ASN A 35 10.49 -8.44 1.59
C ASN A 35 9.62 -7.72 0.54
N ASP A 36 8.38 -7.33 0.84
CA ASP A 36 7.49 -6.73 -0.17
C ASP A 36 8.06 -5.42 -0.73
N SER A 37 8.70 -4.60 0.10
CA SER A 37 9.40 -3.38 -0.37
C SER A 37 10.52 -3.69 -1.36
N ASP A 38 11.26 -4.78 -1.16
CA ASP A 38 12.34 -5.18 -2.06
C ASP A 38 11.76 -5.73 -3.36
N LYS A 39 10.69 -6.54 -3.28
CA LYS A 39 9.99 -7.06 -4.46
C LYS A 39 9.43 -5.93 -5.33
N ASP A 40 8.78 -4.94 -4.73
CA ASP A 40 8.17 -3.81 -5.43
C ASP A 40 9.23 -2.93 -6.09
N TYR A 41 10.36 -2.71 -5.41
CA TYR A 41 11.49 -2.00 -5.96
C TYR A 41 12.10 -2.72 -7.16
N GLU A 42 12.39 -4.02 -7.02
CA GLU A 42 12.96 -4.84 -8.10
C GLU A 42 12.02 -4.93 -9.31
N TYR A 43 10.72 -5.12 -9.06
CA TYR A 43 9.71 -5.12 -10.11
C TYR A 43 9.66 -3.79 -10.86
N SER A 44 9.56 -2.69 -10.13
CA SER A 44 9.49 -1.35 -10.73
C SER A 44 10.74 -1.02 -11.54
N ARG A 45 11.92 -1.39 -11.03
CA ARG A 45 13.20 -1.20 -11.73
C ARG A 45 13.28 -2.02 -13.01
N ALA A 46 12.84 -3.28 -12.99
CA ALA A 46 12.80 -4.12 -14.19
C ALA A 46 11.86 -3.54 -15.26
N GLN A 47 10.69 -3.02 -14.87
CA GLN A 47 9.77 -2.34 -15.79
C GLN A 47 10.40 -1.08 -16.39
N LEU A 48 11.11 -0.28 -15.60
CA LEU A 48 11.85 0.89 -16.06
C LEU A 48 12.91 0.54 -17.11
N TYR A 49 13.71 -0.51 -16.88
CA TYR A 49 14.68 -0.97 -17.88
C TYR A 49 14.00 -1.44 -19.17
N SER A 50 12.91 -2.20 -19.07
CA SER A 50 12.15 -2.63 -20.26
C SER A 50 11.60 -1.44 -21.06
N LEU A 51 11.13 -0.39 -20.38
CA LEU A 51 10.64 0.81 -21.03
C LEU A 51 11.76 1.57 -21.76
N VAL A 52 12.92 1.69 -21.13
CA VAL A 52 14.10 2.35 -21.73
C VAL A 52 14.55 1.61 -22.99
N GLU A 53 14.65 0.29 -22.92
CA GLU A 53 15.04 -0.55 -24.05
C GLU A 53 14.06 -0.41 -25.24
N LYS A 54 12.75 -0.55 -24.98
CA LYS A 54 11.71 -0.35 -25.99
C LYS A 54 11.71 1.07 -26.54
N GLY A 55 11.99 2.07 -25.69
CA GLY A 55 12.10 3.46 -26.11
C GLY A 55 13.27 3.68 -27.06
N GLN A 56 14.42 3.06 -26.81
CA GLN A 56 15.58 3.12 -27.71
C GLN A 56 15.29 2.45 -29.05
N GLU A 57 14.67 1.26 -29.03
CA GLU A 57 14.25 0.57 -30.24
C GLU A 57 13.27 1.41 -31.06
N ALA A 58 12.26 1.99 -30.41
CA ALA A 58 11.28 2.86 -31.07
C ALA A 58 11.94 4.10 -31.69
N VAL A 59 12.86 4.76 -30.97
CA VAL A 59 13.60 5.92 -31.49
C VAL A 59 14.44 5.53 -32.70
N ASN A 60 15.16 4.40 -32.64
CA ASN A 60 15.94 3.92 -33.78
C ASN A 60 15.05 3.68 -35.00
N GLY A 61 13.90 3.01 -34.84
CA GLY A 61 12.96 2.78 -35.93
C GLY A 61 12.38 4.08 -36.51
N ILE A 62 12.09 5.09 -35.67
CA ILE A 62 11.67 6.41 -36.15
C ILE A 62 12.77 7.08 -36.97
N LEU A 63 14.03 7.01 -36.50
CA LEU A 63 15.17 7.61 -37.21
C LEU A 63 15.43 6.94 -38.56
N GLU A 64 15.33 5.62 -38.64
CA GLU A 64 15.42 4.87 -39.91
C GLU A 64 14.33 5.33 -40.89
N LEU A 65 13.08 5.43 -40.42
CA LEU A 65 11.94 5.84 -41.24
C LEU A 65 12.02 7.32 -41.67
N ALA A 66 12.60 8.17 -40.83
CA ALA A 66 12.86 9.57 -41.17
C ALA A 66 13.90 9.71 -42.28
N GLN A 67 14.97 8.90 -42.23
CA GLN A 67 15.99 8.86 -43.28
C GLN A 67 15.45 8.32 -44.61
N GLU A 68 14.58 7.30 -44.56
CA GLU A 68 13.98 6.75 -45.78
C GLU A 68 12.94 7.67 -46.43
N SER A 69 12.16 8.41 -45.62
CA SER A 69 11.02 9.18 -46.11
C SER A 69 11.34 10.61 -46.58
N ASP A 70 12.50 11.16 -46.20
CA ASP A 70 12.97 12.53 -46.46
C ASP A 70 11.90 13.62 -46.19
N SER A 71 10.96 13.31 -45.30
CA SER A 71 9.82 14.17 -44.97
C SER A 71 10.10 14.93 -43.67
N ALA A 72 9.89 16.24 -43.68
CA ALA A 72 10.07 17.10 -42.50
C ALA A 72 9.21 16.70 -41.29
N ARG A 73 8.14 15.91 -41.48
CA ARG A 73 7.29 15.39 -40.40
C ARG A 73 7.91 14.18 -39.68
N ALA A 74 8.86 13.50 -40.32
CA ALA A 74 9.46 12.28 -39.80
C ALA A 74 10.68 12.58 -38.89
N TYR A 75 11.30 13.75 -39.04
CA TYR A 75 12.33 14.30 -38.15
C TYR A 75 11.72 14.97 -36.91
#